data_AF-T0G8M5-F1
#
_entry.id   AF-T0G8M5-F1
#
_cell.length_a   1.000
_cell.length_b   1.000
_cell.length_c   1.000
_cell.angle_alpha   90.00
_cell.angle_beta   90.00
_cell.angle_gamma   90.00
#
_symmetry.space_group_name_H-M   'P 1'
#
loop_
_entity.id
_entity.type
_entity.pdbx_description
1 polymer ?
#
loop_
_entity_poly.entity_id
_entity_poly.type
_entity_poly.pdbx_seq_one_letter_code
_entity_poly.pdbx_strand_id
1 'polypeptide(L)'
;MSLCQPDKGNFSCGSCCGIFNLDLSPDEIRKLISERTEEFKTSVDFKKPWTMAEYRKVREKREESIPRKDELTYNCPFLGAFGKKIGCMIHPIFSGDPLSQNYSFYGSSICQGYECRNMERKSSKLWENLFGEMELDSFTYSAIASDYKTLDLIEKTFLQMGISIEELFRSKKDLLKRLIQQKIDRNIAMMNTSFEIPMVEEKDPAKEVLIRLLNLTSAPELLNEIDR
;
A
#
# COMPACT_ATOMS: atom_id res chain seq x y z
N MET A 1 5.64 -7.30 -13.42
CA MET A 1 5.02 -6.19 -12.66
C MET A 1 3.98 -6.76 -11.73
N SER A 2 3.71 -6.09 -10.61
CA SER A 2 2.94 -6.62 -9.47
C SER A 2 2.04 -5.54 -8.87
N LEU A 3 1.21 -5.90 -7.89
CA LEU A 3 0.42 -4.93 -7.11
C LEU A 3 1.27 -3.84 -6.42
N CYS A 4 2.58 -4.04 -6.26
CA CYS A 4 3.47 -3.01 -5.72
C CYS A 4 3.94 -2.02 -6.79
N GLN A 5 4.18 -2.52 -8.00
CA GLN A 5 4.68 -1.77 -9.16
C GLN A 5 3.81 -2.14 -10.37
N PRO A 6 2.61 -1.55 -10.49
CA PRO A 6 1.59 -1.97 -11.46
C PRO A 6 2.00 -1.63 -12.89
N ASP A 7 1.57 -2.49 -13.83
CA ASP A 7 1.77 -2.33 -15.29
C ASP A 7 1.18 -1.01 -15.83
N LYS A 8 0.03 -0.62 -15.28
CA LYS A 8 -0.76 0.53 -15.69
C LYS A 8 -0.80 1.58 -14.59
N GLY A 9 -0.97 2.84 -14.99
CA GLY A 9 -1.01 3.98 -14.09
C GLY A 9 0.37 4.56 -13.80
N ASN A 10 0.37 5.76 -13.21
CA ASN A 10 1.58 6.49 -12.85
C ASN A 10 1.75 6.57 -11.33
N PHE A 11 1.52 5.43 -10.67
CA PHE A 11 1.59 5.24 -9.23
C PHE A 11 2.23 3.88 -8.91
N SER A 12 2.56 3.70 -7.65
CA SER A 12 3.14 2.49 -7.06
C SER A 12 2.95 2.50 -5.54
N CYS A 13 3.06 1.32 -4.93
CA CYS A 13 2.86 1.13 -3.51
C CYS A 13 4.16 1.27 -2.71
N GLY A 14 4.11 1.97 -1.57
CA GLY A 14 5.22 2.11 -0.62
C GLY A 14 4.97 1.48 0.76
N SER A 15 3.86 0.76 0.94
CA SER A 15 3.38 0.36 2.28
C SER A 15 4.31 -0.58 3.03
N CYS A 16 5.04 -1.46 2.34
CA CYS A 16 5.99 -2.40 2.97
C CYS A 16 7.24 -1.73 3.54
N CYS A 17 7.52 -0.48 3.17
CA CYS A 17 8.61 0.29 3.76
C CYS A 17 8.21 0.93 5.11
N GLY A 18 6.99 0.68 5.59
CA GLY A 18 6.50 1.14 6.89
C GLY A 18 6.07 2.61 6.92
N ILE A 19 6.04 3.31 5.78
CA ILE A 19 5.78 4.78 5.77
C ILE A 19 4.46 5.17 6.45
N PHE A 20 3.40 4.39 6.27
CA PHE A 20 2.09 4.65 6.87
C PHE A 20 1.99 4.27 8.36
N ASN A 21 3.05 3.70 8.94
CA ASN A 21 3.17 3.49 10.39
C ASN A 21 3.53 4.79 11.12
N LEU A 22 4.07 5.80 10.42
CA LEU A 22 4.28 7.12 11.00
C LEU A 22 2.92 7.77 11.30
N ASP A 23 2.78 8.33 12.49
CA ASP A 23 1.59 9.09 12.89
C ASP A 23 1.70 10.53 12.37
N LEU A 24 1.63 10.64 11.04
CA LEU A 24 1.72 11.88 10.29
C LEU A 24 0.50 12.05 9.39
N SER A 25 0.13 13.29 9.11
CA SER A 25 -0.88 13.59 8.09
C SER A 25 -0.40 13.19 6.68
N PRO A 26 -1.31 12.99 5.71
CA PRO A 26 -0.93 12.69 4.33
C PRO A 26 0.08 13.68 3.72
N ASP A 27 -0.08 14.97 4.02
CA ASP A 27 0.80 16.01 3.47
C ASP A 27 2.18 16.02 4.13
N GLU A 28 2.25 15.71 5.42
CA GLU A 28 3.53 15.50 6.12
C GLU A 28 4.27 14.28 5.58
N ILE A 29 3.57 13.18 5.28
CA ILE A 29 4.20 12.01 4.66
C ILE A 29 4.69 12.34 3.24
N ARG A 30 3.90 13.07 2.43
CA ARG A 30 4.33 13.55 1.10
C ARG A 30 5.60 14.39 1.19
N LYS A 31 5.63 15.33 2.14
CA LYS A 31 6.80 16.16 2.42
C LYS A 31 8.00 15.30 2.84
N LEU A 32 7.81 14.35 3.75
CA LEU A 32 8.86 13.46 4.23
C LEU A 32 9.47 12.62 3.10
N ILE A 33 8.65 12.05 2.23
CA ILE A 33 9.13 11.30 1.05
C ILE A 33 9.95 12.22 0.14
N SER A 34 9.49 13.45 -0.11
CA SER A 34 10.24 14.42 -0.92
C SER A 34 11.59 14.77 -0.29
N GLU A 35 11.63 15.03 1.01
CA GLU A 35 12.87 15.33 1.73
C GLU A 35 13.86 14.16 1.72
N ARG A 36 13.39 12.94 1.96
CA ARG A 36 14.19 11.71 1.83
C ARG A 36 14.79 11.60 0.43
N THR A 37 13.97 11.86 -0.58
CA THR A 37 14.37 11.73 -1.99
C THR A 37 15.47 12.72 -2.35
N GLU A 38 15.34 13.99 -2.00
CA GLU A 38 16.33 15.01 -2.33
C GLU A 38 17.64 14.84 -1.53
N GLU A 39 17.53 14.47 -0.25
CA GLU A 39 18.71 14.16 0.55
C GLU A 39 19.44 12.93 0.02
N PHE A 40 18.72 11.87 -0.37
CA PHE A 40 19.33 10.67 -0.94
C PHE A 40 20.09 10.99 -2.24
N LYS A 41 19.48 11.75 -3.16
CA LYS A 41 20.11 12.14 -4.44
C LYS A 41 21.42 12.91 -4.26
N THR A 42 21.52 13.71 -3.20
CA THR A 42 22.69 14.58 -2.97
C THR A 42 23.76 13.93 -2.10
N SER A 43 23.40 12.93 -1.28
CA SER A 43 24.30 12.33 -0.29
C SER A 43 24.76 10.90 -0.62
N VAL A 44 24.03 10.17 -1.47
CA VAL A 44 24.33 8.78 -1.80
C VAL A 44 25.02 8.66 -3.16
N ASP A 45 26.15 7.95 -3.16
CA ASP A 45 26.88 7.55 -4.36
C ASP A 45 26.97 6.02 -4.37
N PHE A 46 26.29 5.37 -5.32
CA PHE A 46 26.30 3.90 -5.44
C PHE A 46 27.71 3.31 -5.66
N LYS A 47 28.67 4.09 -6.16
CA LYS A 47 30.08 3.65 -6.27
C LYS A 47 30.83 3.68 -4.94
N LYS A 48 30.25 4.32 -3.92
CA LYS A 48 30.77 4.44 -2.56
C LYS A 48 29.73 3.89 -1.58
N PRO A 49 29.61 2.56 -1.44
CA PRO A 49 28.48 1.95 -0.75
C PRO A 49 28.29 2.38 0.70
N TRP A 50 29.36 2.80 1.38
CA TRP A 50 29.31 3.37 2.73
C TRP A 50 28.43 4.64 2.83
N THR A 51 28.20 5.36 1.74
CA THR A 51 27.31 6.53 1.71
C THR A 51 25.85 6.16 1.97
N MET A 52 25.40 4.96 1.58
CA MET A 52 24.06 4.47 1.91
C MET A 52 23.90 4.21 3.42
N ALA A 53 24.93 3.66 4.06
CA ALA A 53 24.93 3.44 5.50
C ALA A 53 24.90 4.77 6.28
N GLU A 54 25.65 5.77 5.81
CA GLU A 54 25.64 7.10 6.42
C GLU A 54 24.30 7.81 6.23
N TYR A 55 23.72 7.78 5.02
CA TYR A 55 22.38 8.30 4.76
C TYR A 55 21.34 7.68 5.71
N ARG A 56 21.34 6.34 5.85
CA ARG A 56 20.43 5.64 6.76
C ARG A 56 20.59 6.16 8.19
N LYS A 57 21.82 6.19 8.71
CA LYS A 57 22.12 6.63 10.07
C LYS A 57 21.63 8.06 10.33
N VAL A 58 21.88 8.98 9.40
CA VAL A 58 21.46 10.38 9.51
C VAL A 58 19.94 10.51 9.48
N ARG A 59 19.26 9.84 8.53
CA ARG A 59 17.80 9.89 8.42
C ARG A 59 17.10 9.24 9.60
N GLU A 60 17.51 8.04 10.01
CA GLU A 60 16.92 7.35 11.16
C GLU A 60 17.03 8.20 12.43
N LYS A 61 18.18 8.84 12.67
CA LYS A 61 18.35 9.75 13.80
C LYS A 61 17.46 10.99 13.69
N ARG A 62 17.28 11.57 12.50
CA ARG A 62 16.41 12.74 12.31
C ARG A 62 14.93 12.38 12.52
N GLU A 63 14.55 11.17 12.15
CA GLU A 63 13.18 10.68 12.18
C GLU A 63 12.85 9.93 13.48
N GLU A 64 13.79 9.86 14.44
CA GLU A 64 13.64 9.14 15.71
C GLU A 64 12.51 9.69 16.59
N SER A 65 12.23 11.00 16.47
CA SER A 65 11.19 11.68 17.23
C SER A 65 9.82 11.66 16.56
N ILE A 66 9.69 11.09 15.36
CA ILE A 66 8.40 11.01 14.67
C ILE A 66 7.58 9.89 15.34
N PRO A 67 6.40 10.18 15.89
CA PRO A 67 5.58 9.17 16.55
C PRO A 67 5.17 8.06 15.58
N ARG A 68 5.04 6.84 16.11
CA ARG A 68 4.65 5.64 15.35
C ARG A 68 3.38 5.06 15.94
N LYS A 69 2.54 4.49 15.08
CA LYS A 69 1.35 3.74 15.50
C LYS A 69 1.73 2.43 16.19
N ASP A 70 2.77 1.78 15.69
CA ASP A 70 3.42 0.61 16.28
C ASP A 70 4.93 0.82 16.34
N GLU A 71 5.47 0.86 17.56
CA GLU A 71 6.90 1.03 17.85
C GLU A 71 7.76 -0.14 17.35
N LEU A 72 7.17 -1.33 17.17
CA LEU A 72 7.89 -2.52 16.70
C LEU A 72 8.05 -2.56 15.18
N THR A 73 7.23 -1.81 14.46
CA THR A 73 7.29 -1.74 13.00
C THR A 73 8.44 -0.83 12.57
N TYR A 74 9.33 -1.36 11.71
CA TYR A 74 10.46 -0.61 11.18
C TYR A 74 10.04 0.31 10.02
N ASN A 75 10.42 1.58 10.11
CA ASN A 75 10.15 2.60 9.11
C ASN A 75 11.41 2.84 8.27
N CYS A 76 11.44 2.31 7.05
CA CYS A 76 12.63 2.36 6.20
C CYS A 76 12.87 3.79 5.64
N PRO A 77 14.06 4.38 5.83
CA PRO A 77 14.37 5.73 5.35
C PRO A 77 14.65 5.78 3.83
N PHE A 78 14.72 4.63 3.17
CA PHE A 78 15.00 4.52 1.74
C PHE A 78 13.76 4.57 0.85
N LEU A 79 12.56 4.74 1.41
CA LEU A 79 11.38 5.02 0.58
C LEU A 79 11.45 6.46 0.07
N GLY A 80 11.45 6.62 -1.26
CA GLY A 80 11.50 7.90 -1.96
C GLY A 80 10.58 7.94 -3.18
N ALA A 81 10.65 9.03 -3.93
CA ALA A 81 9.85 9.30 -5.11
C ALA A 81 10.66 9.19 -6.42
N PHE A 82 10.01 8.67 -7.45
CA PHE A 82 10.48 8.50 -8.82
C PHE A 82 9.45 9.11 -9.78
N GLY A 83 9.50 10.43 -9.94
CA GLY A 83 8.43 11.18 -10.62
C GLY A 83 7.13 11.09 -9.81
N LYS A 84 6.08 10.50 -10.39
CA LYS A 84 4.79 10.30 -9.69
C LYS A 84 4.72 9.00 -8.88
N LYS A 85 5.68 8.09 -9.08
CA LYS A 85 5.77 6.81 -8.37
C LYS A 85 6.58 6.95 -7.08
N ILE A 86 6.35 6.07 -6.12
CA ILE A 86 7.19 5.91 -4.93
C ILE A 86 7.81 4.52 -4.87
N GLY A 87 8.94 4.38 -4.18
CA GLY A 87 9.59 3.08 -4.05
C GLY A 87 10.91 3.13 -3.30
N CYS A 88 11.54 1.97 -3.16
CA CYS A 88 12.83 1.84 -2.51
C CYS A 88 13.94 2.43 -3.39
N MET A 89 14.61 3.49 -2.91
CA MET A 89 15.72 4.17 -3.59
C MET A 89 16.97 3.32 -3.76
N ILE A 90 17.08 2.25 -2.95
CA ILE A 90 18.16 1.26 -3.02
C ILE A 90 17.66 -0.08 -3.59
N HIS A 91 16.54 -0.10 -4.31
CA HIS A 91 16.09 -1.33 -4.97
C HIS A 91 17.10 -1.76 -6.06
N PRO A 92 17.38 -3.07 -6.26
CA PRO A 92 18.33 -3.55 -7.28
C PRO A 92 18.08 -3.01 -8.69
N ILE A 93 16.81 -2.82 -9.06
CA ILE A 93 16.43 -2.23 -10.36
C ILE A 93 17.00 -0.82 -10.55
N PHE A 94 17.14 -0.04 -9.47
CA PHE A 94 17.65 1.33 -9.52
C PHE A 94 19.13 1.45 -9.18
N SER A 95 19.62 0.65 -8.22
CA SER A 95 21.02 0.67 -7.79
C SER A 95 21.94 -0.07 -8.77
N GLY A 96 21.42 -1.04 -9.53
CA GLY A 96 22.21 -1.98 -10.32
C GLY A 96 22.95 -3.03 -9.48
N ASP A 97 22.76 -3.02 -8.15
CA ASP A 97 23.40 -3.93 -7.20
C ASP A 97 22.33 -4.84 -6.56
N PRO A 98 22.40 -6.17 -6.75
CA PRO A 98 21.44 -7.10 -6.15
C PRO A 98 21.46 -7.12 -4.62
N LEU A 99 22.53 -6.60 -4.00
CA LEU A 99 22.73 -6.57 -2.55
C LEU A 99 22.50 -5.19 -1.94
N SER A 100 22.12 -4.17 -2.71
CA SER A 100 21.95 -2.80 -2.19
C SER A 100 20.89 -2.69 -1.11
N GLN A 101 19.93 -3.61 -1.01
CA GLN A 101 18.96 -3.61 0.08
C GLN A 101 19.53 -4.13 1.40
N ASN A 102 20.76 -4.66 1.44
CA ASN A 102 21.47 -4.99 2.69
C ASN A 102 21.79 -3.76 3.55
N TYR A 103 21.67 -2.55 2.99
CA TYR A 103 21.75 -1.31 3.75
C TYR A 103 20.46 -0.98 4.51
N SER A 104 19.34 -1.65 4.22
CA SER A 104 18.11 -1.58 5.02
C SER A 104 18.15 -2.56 6.20
N PHE A 105 17.32 -2.33 7.22
CA PHE A 105 17.21 -3.21 8.39
C PHE A 105 16.83 -4.66 8.03
N TYR A 106 15.87 -4.84 7.13
CA TYR A 106 15.41 -6.18 6.73
C TYR A 106 16.38 -6.90 5.78
N GLY A 107 17.24 -6.17 5.08
CA GLY A 107 18.19 -6.73 4.13
C GLY A 107 17.55 -7.24 2.83
N SER A 108 18.39 -7.62 1.87
CA SER A 108 17.94 -7.95 0.51
C SER A 108 17.02 -9.17 0.46
N SER A 109 17.31 -10.21 1.26
CA SER A 109 16.52 -11.45 1.26
C SER A 109 15.07 -11.19 1.65
N ILE A 110 14.84 -10.50 2.77
CA ILE A 110 13.49 -10.20 3.25
C ILE A 110 12.82 -9.17 2.34
N CYS A 111 13.52 -8.09 1.95
CA CYS A 111 12.90 -7.05 1.11
C CYS A 111 12.46 -7.56 -0.26
N GLN A 112 13.21 -8.47 -0.89
CA GLN A 112 12.87 -9.02 -2.22
C GLN A 112 11.88 -10.18 -2.14
N GLY A 113 11.92 -10.96 -1.05
CA GLY A 113 11.02 -12.09 -0.84
C GLY A 113 9.69 -11.73 -0.17
N TYR A 114 9.53 -10.51 0.35
CA TYR A 114 8.32 -10.12 1.06
C TYR A 114 7.16 -9.87 0.09
N GLU A 115 6.13 -10.71 0.22
CA GLU A 115 4.83 -10.55 -0.43
C GLU A 115 3.82 -10.19 0.65
N CYS A 116 3.16 -9.03 0.55
CA CYS A 116 2.09 -8.72 1.51
C CYS A 116 0.86 -9.57 1.23
N ARG A 117 -0.08 -9.66 2.17
CA ARG A 117 -1.32 -10.44 2.02
C ARG A 117 -2.10 -10.13 0.73
N ASN A 118 -2.09 -8.87 0.29
CA ASN A 118 -2.72 -8.48 -0.97
C ASN A 118 -1.92 -8.85 -2.22
N MET A 119 -0.62 -9.06 -2.09
CA MET A 119 0.21 -9.57 -3.17
C MET A 119 -0.01 -11.09 -3.32
N GLU A 120 -0.02 -11.83 -2.21
CA GLU A 120 -0.21 -13.29 -2.15
C GLU A 120 -1.63 -13.75 -2.57
N ARG A 121 -2.62 -12.86 -2.58
CA ARG A 121 -4.00 -13.22 -2.93
C ARG A 121 -4.08 -13.70 -4.39
N LYS A 122 -4.87 -14.74 -4.65
CA LYS A 122 -5.07 -15.30 -6.00
C LYS A 122 -5.61 -14.27 -7.00
N SER A 123 -6.40 -13.31 -6.51
CA SER A 123 -7.03 -12.22 -7.26
C SER A 123 -6.13 -10.98 -7.42
N SER A 124 -4.86 -11.03 -7.00
CA SER A 124 -3.95 -9.87 -6.95
C SER A 124 -3.86 -9.15 -8.30
N LYS A 125 -3.75 -9.93 -9.40
CA LYS A 125 -3.70 -9.35 -10.74
C LYS A 125 -5.02 -8.71 -11.19
N LEU A 126 -6.15 -9.23 -10.74
CA LEU A 126 -7.47 -8.64 -11.02
C LEU A 126 -7.62 -7.28 -10.34
N TRP A 127 -7.21 -7.18 -9.08
CA TRP A 127 -7.15 -5.92 -8.33
C TRP A 127 -6.16 -4.93 -8.95
N GLU A 128 -4.95 -5.37 -9.30
CA GLU A 128 -3.96 -4.54 -9.98
C GLU A 128 -4.54 -3.94 -11.26
N ASN A 129 -5.20 -4.76 -12.09
CA ASN A 129 -5.84 -4.30 -13.32
C ASN A 129 -6.98 -3.30 -13.05
N LEU A 130 -7.81 -3.55 -12.02
CA LEU A 130 -8.90 -2.65 -11.65
C LEU A 130 -8.39 -1.29 -11.18
N PHE A 131 -7.39 -1.27 -10.28
CA PHE A 131 -6.77 -0.04 -9.81
C PHE A 131 -6.03 0.70 -10.92
N GLY A 132 -5.40 -0.03 -11.84
CA GLY A 132 -4.75 0.52 -13.04
C GLY A 132 -5.68 1.31 -13.97
N GLU A 133 -7.00 1.16 -13.82
CA GLU A 133 -8.02 1.90 -14.56
C GLU A 133 -8.65 3.05 -13.77
N MET A 134 -8.18 3.28 -12.55
CA MET A 134 -8.60 4.38 -11.68
C MET A 134 -7.56 5.50 -11.73
N GLU A 135 -8.02 6.74 -11.58
CA GLU A 135 -7.14 7.90 -11.47
C GLU A 135 -6.67 8.05 -10.01
N LEU A 136 -5.52 7.46 -9.70
CA LEU A 136 -4.96 7.43 -8.35
C LEU A 136 -3.58 8.09 -8.31
N ASP A 137 -3.23 8.64 -7.15
CA ASP A 137 -1.84 8.97 -6.83
C ASP A 137 -1.17 7.79 -6.09
N SER A 138 0.15 7.85 -5.90
CA SER A 138 0.90 6.80 -5.19
C SER A 138 0.49 6.62 -3.72
N PHE A 139 -0.08 7.65 -3.09
CA PHE A 139 -0.51 7.60 -1.70
C PHE A 139 -1.82 6.82 -1.55
N THR A 140 -2.84 7.27 -2.28
CA THR A 140 -4.13 6.61 -2.35
C THR A 140 -3.97 5.18 -2.86
N TYR A 141 -3.15 4.97 -3.89
CA TYR A 141 -2.85 3.62 -4.37
C TYR A 141 -2.21 2.74 -3.29
N SER A 142 -1.22 3.26 -2.57
CA SER A 142 -0.59 2.47 -1.49
C SER A 142 -1.60 2.07 -0.42
N ALA A 143 -2.47 3.00 -0.02
CA ALA A 143 -3.48 2.78 1.01
C ALA A 143 -4.51 1.71 0.62
N ILE A 144 -4.97 1.70 -0.64
CA ILE A 144 -5.90 0.67 -1.12
C ILE A 144 -5.19 -0.66 -1.41
N ALA A 145 -3.95 -0.61 -1.91
CA ALA A 145 -3.19 -1.81 -2.26
C ALA A 145 -2.71 -2.57 -1.01
N SER A 146 -2.50 -1.91 0.13
CA SER A 146 -2.21 -2.58 1.42
C SER A 146 -3.45 -2.94 2.23
N ASP A 147 -4.63 -2.40 1.93
CA ASP A 147 -5.86 -2.68 2.68
C ASP A 147 -6.47 -4.04 2.33
N TYR A 148 -5.89 -5.11 2.89
CA TYR A 148 -6.44 -6.45 2.71
C TYR A 148 -7.84 -6.60 3.32
N LYS A 149 -8.19 -5.82 4.36
CA LYS A 149 -9.48 -5.96 5.05
C LYS A 149 -10.62 -5.58 4.12
N THR A 150 -10.51 -4.44 3.45
CA THR A 150 -11.54 -4.02 2.47
C THR A 150 -11.65 -5.02 1.32
N LEU A 151 -10.51 -5.45 0.75
CA LEU A 151 -10.54 -6.38 -0.39
C LEU A 151 -11.10 -7.75 0.02
N ASP A 152 -10.74 -8.27 1.19
CA ASP A 152 -11.28 -9.52 1.73
C ASP A 152 -12.78 -9.43 1.96
N LEU A 153 -13.27 -8.32 2.51
CA LEU A 153 -14.69 -8.13 2.76
C LEU A 153 -15.49 -8.07 1.46
N ILE A 154 -14.97 -7.40 0.44
CA ILE A 154 -15.59 -7.37 -0.89
C ILE A 154 -15.65 -8.79 -1.48
N GLU A 155 -14.51 -9.48 -1.55
CA GLU A 155 -14.45 -10.84 -2.11
C GLU A 155 -15.36 -11.82 -1.35
N LYS A 156 -15.30 -11.82 -0.02
CA LYS A 156 -16.15 -12.68 0.82
C LYS A 156 -17.63 -12.37 0.66
N THR A 157 -18.01 -11.10 0.57
CA THR A 157 -19.41 -10.70 0.37
C THR A 157 -19.99 -11.34 -0.88
N PHE A 158 -19.32 -11.19 -2.01
CA PHE A 158 -19.82 -11.70 -3.28
C PHE A 158 -19.69 -13.23 -3.41
N LEU A 159 -18.64 -13.83 -2.83
CA LEU A 159 -18.52 -15.28 -2.74
C LEU A 159 -19.67 -15.91 -1.92
N GLN A 160 -20.04 -15.30 -0.79
CA GLN A 160 -21.18 -15.74 0.03
C GLN A 160 -22.52 -15.60 -0.71
N MET A 161 -22.59 -14.72 -1.71
CA MET A 161 -23.73 -14.56 -2.61
C MET A 161 -23.69 -15.50 -3.83
N GLY A 162 -22.69 -16.39 -3.92
CA GLY A 162 -22.55 -17.36 -5.00
C GLY A 162 -21.86 -16.83 -6.27
N ILE A 163 -21.25 -15.65 -6.21
CA ILE A 163 -20.52 -15.05 -7.34
C ILE A 163 -19.03 -15.38 -7.21
N SER A 164 -18.45 -16.05 -8.21
CA SER A 164 -17.00 -16.32 -8.23
C SER A 164 -16.20 -15.03 -8.38
N ILE A 165 -14.92 -15.04 -8.00
CA ILE A 165 -14.06 -13.87 -8.12
C ILE A 165 -13.90 -13.44 -9.59
N GLU A 166 -13.76 -14.40 -10.50
CA GLU A 166 -13.64 -14.12 -11.94
C GLU A 166 -14.92 -13.47 -12.48
N GLU A 167 -16.08 -13.95 -12.05
CA GLU A 167 -17.36 -13.36 -12.42
C GLU A 167 -17.52 -11.97 -11.83
N LEU A 168 -17.15 -11.78 -10.56
CA LEU A 168 -17.20 -10.50 -9.87
C LEU A 168 -16.45 -9.40 -10.64
N PHE A 169 -15.22 -9.68 -11.07
CA PHE A 169 -14.41 -8.73 -11.86
C PHE A 169 -14.88 -8.58 -13.30
N ARG A 170 -15.63 -9.55 -13.83
CA ARG A 170 -16.18 -9.50 -15.19
C ARG A 170 -17.48 -8.70 -15.26
N SER A 171 -18.43 -8.92 -14.36
CA SER A 171 -19.78 -8.36 -14.45
C SER A 171 -20.05 -7.19 -13.49
N LYS A 172 -19.27 -7.05 -12.41
CA LYS A 172 -19.48 -6.01 -11.39
C LYS A 172 -18.28 -5.08 -11.23
N LYS A 173 -17.45 -4.94 -12.26
CA LYS A 173 -16.24 -4.11 -12.24
C LYS A 173 -16.49 -2.64 -11.87
N ASP A 174 -17.56 -2.04 -12.39
CA ASP A 174 -17.89 -0.64 -12.10
C ASP A 174 -18.38 -0.46 -10.66
N LEU A 175 -19.11 -1.44 -10.14
CA LEU A 175 -19.49 -1.48 -8.72
C LEU A 175 -18.23 -1.56 -7.84
N LEU A 176 -17.28 -2.45 -8.16
CA LEU A 176 -16.01 -2.54 -7.45
C LEU A 176 -15.26 -1.19 -7.43
N LYS A 177 -15.15 -0.51 -8.58
CA LYS A 177 -14.51 0.82 -8.65
C LYS A 177 -15.21 1.82 -7.75
N ARG A 178 -16.54 1.85 -7.73
CA ARG A 178 -17.31 2.76 -6.87
C ARG A 178 -17.22 2.42 -5.38
N LEU A 179 -17.10 1.14 -5.01
CA LEU A 179 -16.86 0.75 -3.61
C LEU A 179 -15.49 1.25 -3.14
N ILE A 180 -14.46 1.15 -3.99
CA ILE A 180 -13.13 1.70 -3.70
C ILE A 180 -13.18 3.23 -3.67
N GLN A 181 -13.91 3.86 -4.58
CA GLN A 181 -14.08 5.32 -4.58
C GLN A 181 -14.77 5.82 -3.31
N GLN A 182 -15.82 5.13 -2.85
CA GLN A 182 -16.49 5.44 -1.58
C GLN A 182 -15.52 5.40 -0.39
N LYS A 183 -14.61 4.41 -0.34
CA LYS A 183 -13.55 4.35 0.67
C LYS A 183 -12.67 5.61 0.63
N ILE A 184 -12.25 6.00 -0.57
CA ILE A 184 -11.38 7.16 -0.80
C ILE A 184 -12.08 8.45 -0.38
N ASP A 185 -13.29 8.68 -0.88
CA ASP A 185 -14.08 9.90 -0.64
C ASP A 185 -14.40 10.10 0.85
N ARG A 186 -14.59 9.00 1.57
CA ARG A 186 -14.84 9.01 3.02
C ARG A 186 -13.58 8.96 3.86
N ASN A 187 -12.40 8.93 3.25
CA ASN A 187 -11.10 8.82 3.92
C ASN A 187 -11.02 7.64 4.90
N ILE A 188 -11.63 6.51 4.55
CA ILE A 188 -11.72 5.33 5.43
C ILE A 188 -10.40 4.57 5.37
N ALA A 189 -9.71 4.42 6.51
CA ALA A 189 -8.51 3.59 6.64
C ALA A 189 -7.49 3.84 5.51
N MET A 190 -7.12 5.12 5.31
CA MET A 190 -6.22 5.56 4.23
C MET A 190 -4.74 5.54 4.62
N MET A 191 -4.41 4.99 5.79
CA MET A 191 -3.05 4.94 6.33
C MET A 191 -2.69 3.54 6.83
N ASN A 192 -3.10 2.51 6.08
CA ASN A 192 -2.90 1.12 6.44
C ASN A 192 -1.47 0.68 6.10
N THR A 193 -0.80 0.07 7.06
CA THR A 193 0.46 -0.62 6.81
C THR A 193 0.20 -1.96 6.12
N SER A 194 1.20 -2.53 5.45
CA SER A 194 1.09 -3.91 4.93
C SER A 194 1.25 -4.98 6.01
N PHE A 195 1.54 -4.57 7.25
CA PHE A 195 1.87 -5.45 8.38
C PHE A 195 0.69 -5.67 9.33
N GLU A 196 -0.40 -4.91 9.17
CA GLU A 196 -1.60 -5.07 9.98
C GLU A 196 -2.22 -6.45 9.74
N ILE A 197 -2.23 -7.29 10.76
CA ILE A 197 -2.99 -8.56 10.78
C ILE A 197 -3.93 -8.49 11.98
N PRO A 198 -5.24 -8.73 11.83
CA PRO A 198 -6.15 -8.62 12.95
C PRO A 198 -5.95 -9.84 13.84
N MET A 199 -5.75 -9.61 15.13
CA MET A 199 -5.60 -10.67 16.14
C MET A 199 -6.94 -11.29 16.54
N VAL A 200 -8.06 -10.72 16.09
CA VAL A 200 -9.41 -11.16 16.41
C VAL A 200 -10.16 -11.48 15.12
N GLU A 201 -10.80 -12.64 15.11
CA GLU A 201 -11.64 -13.07 14.00
C GLU A 201 -12.99 -12.34 14.04
N GLU A 202 -13.35 -11.71 12.91
CA GLU A 202 -14.64 -11.03 12.74
C GLU A 202 -15.74 -12.10 12.58
N LYS A 203 -16.72 -12.08 13.49
CA LYS A 203 -17.82 -13.08 13.51
C LYS A 203 -19.05 -12.63 12.71
N ASP A 204 -19.16 -11.33 12.43
CA ASP A 204 -20.25 -10.76 11.65
C ASP A 204 -20.17 -11.22 10.18
N PRO A 205 -21.30 -11.37 9.48
CA PRO A 205 -21.31 -11.62 8.04
C PRO A 205 -20.51 -10.57 7.26
N ALA A 206 -19.70 -10.99 6.29
CA ALA A 206 -18.77 -10.11 5.56
C ALA A 206 -19.47 -8.89 4.94
N LYS A 207 -20.69 -9.09 4.43
CA LYS A 207 -21.53 -8.02 3.88
C LYS A 207 -21.87 -6.94 4.90
N GLU A 208 -22.27 -7.31 6.11
CA GLU A 208 -22.65 -6.36 7.16
C GLU A 208 -21.44 -5.55 7.61
N VAL A 209 -20.29 -6.21 7.72
CA VAL A 209 -19.01 -5.56 8.05
C VAL A 209 -18.59 -4.61 6.92
N LEU A 210 -18.76 -5.01 5.65
CA LEU A 210 -18.46 -4.15 4.50
C LEU A 210 -19.35 -2.90 4.48
N ILE A 211 -20.65 -3.06 4.72
CA ILE A 211 -21.62 -1.96 4.79
C ILE A 211 -21.23 -0.98 5.88
N ARG A 212 -20.88 -1.48 7.08
CA ARG A 212 -20.43 -0.67 8.21
C ARG A 212 -19.10 0.02 7.91
N LEU A 213 -18.13 -0.71 7.36
CA LEU A 213 -16.79 -0.21 7.04
C LEU A 213 -16.85 0.93 6.02
N LEU A 214 -17.58 0.74 4.91
CA LEU A 214 -17.70 1.70 3.82
C LEU A 214 -18.83 2.73 4.02
N ASN A 215 -19.50 2.69 5.17
CA ASN A 215 -20.66 3.52 5.51
C ASN A 215 -21.71 3.54 4.37
N LEU A 216 -22.05 2.36 3.83
CA LEU A 216 -22.90 2.23 2.65
C LEU A 216 -24.37 2.59 2.91
N THR A 217 -24.77 2.75 4.18
CA THR A 217 -26.07 3.32 4.55
C THR A 217 -26.24 4.76 4.04
N SER A 218 -25.13 5.47 3.83
CA SER A 218 -25.11 6.80 3.22
C SER A 218 -25.07 6.79 1.68
N ALA A 219 -25.06 5.59 1.06
CA ALA A 219 -24.95 5.37 -0.38
C ALA A 219 -25.92 4.23 -0.82
N PRO A 220 -27.24 4.45 -0.73
CA PRO A 220 -28.25 3.40 -0.95
C PRO A 220 -28.21 2.79 -2.36
N GLU A 221 -27.74 3.53 -3.36
CA GLU A 221 -27.50 3.03 -4.71
C GLU A 221 -26.43 1.93 -4.75
N LEU A 222 -25.33 2.06 -3.99
CA LEU A 222 -24.31 1.02 -3.88
C LEU A 222 -24.85 -0.21 -3.17
N LEU A 223 -25.62 0.00 -2.10
CA LEU A 223 -26.23 -1.09 -1.34
C LEU A 223 -27.18 -1.92 -2.23
N ASN A 224 -28.02 -1.25 -3.01
CA ASN A 224 -28.94 -1.91 -3.94
C ASN A 224 -28.20 -2.70 -5.04
N GLU A 225 -27.03 -2.26 -5.49
CA GLU A 225 -26.23 -2.96 -6.50
C GLU A 225 -25.43 -4.14 -5.95
N ILE A 226 -25.09 -4.10 -4.65
CA ILE A 226 -24.55 -5.27 -3.96
C ILE A 226 -25.62 -6.36 -3.91
N ASP A 227 -26.89 -5.99 -3.67
CA ASP A 227 -28.01 -6.92 -3.50
C ASP A 227 -28.55 -7.55 -4.79
N ARG A 228 -28.20 -6.98 -5.95
CA ARG A 228 -28.58 -7.46 -7.28
C ARG A 228 -27.58 -8.45 -7.84
#